data_AF-A0A954AAA1-F1
#
_entry.id   AF-A0A954AAA1-F1
#
_cell.length_a   1.000
_cell.length_b   1.000
_cell.length_c   1.000
_cell.angle_alpha   90.00
_cell.angle_beta   90.00
_cell.angle_gamma   90.00
#
_symmetry.space_group_name_H-M   'P 1'
#
loop_
_entity.id
_entity.type
_entity.pdbx_description
1 polymer ?
#
loop_
_entity_poly.entity_id
_entity_poly.type
_entity_poly.pdbx_seq_one_letter_code
_entity_poly.pdbx_strand_id
1 'polypeptide(L)'
;MIDSNRPLRVLDKAIGGELGRGNLGLVMSRHGTGKLAVLTSIAIDHAMDSRNTLHVAVGKSLGDVRAYHDEVYAEILRTLGLPAVFFNVEA
;
A
#
# COMPACT_ATOMS: atom_id res chain seq x y z
N MET A 1 0.97 -12.25 -14.18
CA MET A 1 -0.42 -12.65 -14.52
C MET A 1 -1.49 -11.75 -13.86
N ILE A 2 -1.14 -10.65 -13.19
CA ILE A 2 -2.10 -9.66 -12.66
C ILE A 2 -1.48 -8.28 -12.85
N ASP A 3 -1.57 -7.69 -14.04
CA ASP A 3 -0.94 -6.38 -14.31
C ASP A 3 -1.95 -5.27 -14.66
N SER A 4 -3.14 -5.64 -15.14
CA SER A 4 -4.07 -4.67 -15.74
C SER A 4 -5.10 -4.08 -14.77
N ASN A 5 -5.25 -4.61 -13.56
CA ASN A 5 -6.33 -4.22 -12.63
C ASN A 5 -5.85 -3.75 -11.24
N ARG A 6 -4.56 -3.37 -11.10
CA ARG A 6 -4.04 -2.88 -9.82
C ARG A 6 -4.25 -1.37 -9.73
N PRO A 7 -4.90 -0.84 -8.67
CA PRO A 7 -5.25 0.59 -8.54
C PRO A 7 -4.07 1.54 -8.71
N LEU A 8 -2.86 1.11 -8.34
CA LEU A 8 -1.66 1.94 -8.39
C LEU A 8 -1.04 2.09 -9.79
N ARG A 9 -1.46 1.29 -10.78
CA ARG A 9 -1.04 1.54 -12.17
C ARG A 9 -1.51 2.90 -12.69
N VAL A 10 -2.58 3.46 -12.12
CA VAL A 10 -3.01 4.84 -12.40
C VAL A 10 -1.98 5.84 -11.86
N LEU A 11 -1.44 5.60 -10.66
CA LEU A 11 -0.40 6.44 -10.07
C LEU A 11 0.88 6.39 -10.91
N ASP A 12 1.35 5.20 -11.28
CA ASP A 12 2.53 5.02 -12.14
C ASP A 12 2.38 5.80 -13.45
N LYS A 13 1.21 5.70 -14.10
CA LYS A 13 0.92 6.46 -15.33
C LYS A 13 0.91 7.96 -15.10
N ALA A 14 0.35 8.42 -13.98
CA ALA A 14 0.25 9.85 -13.66
C ALA A 14 1.62 10.50 -13.39
N ILE A 15 2.57 9.75 -12.83
CA ILE A 15 3.91 10.24 -12.51
C ILE A 15 4.97 9.90 -13.59
N GLY A 16 4.55 9.27 -14.70
CA GLY A 16 5.44 8.95 -15.82
C GLY A 16 6.29 7.68 -15.63
N GLY A 17 5.89 6.77 -14.75
CA GLY A 17 6.56 5.51 -14.46
C GLY A 17 6.80 5.32 -12.96
N GLU A 18 7.80 4.52 -12.61
CA GLU A 18 8.26 4.43 -11.22
C GLU A 18 9.20 5.58 -10.88
N LEU A 19 9.35 5.86 -9.59
CA LEU A 19 10.22 6.91 -9.09
C LEU A 19 11.71 6.71 -9.46
N GLY A 20 12.14 5.48 -9.75
CA GLY A 20 13.54 5.13 -10.03
C GLY A 20 14.37 4.90 -8.76
N ARG A 21 15.47 4.15 -8.89
CA ARG A 21 16.35 3.81 -7.75
C ARG A 21 17.03 5.06 -7.19
N GLY A 22 16.99 5.21 -5.86
CA GLY A 22 17.66 6.31 -5.14
C GLY A 22 16.88 7.64 -5.13
N ASN A 23 15.72 7.71 -5.78
CA ASN A 23 14.89 8.91 -5.77
C ASN A 23 13.93 8.94 -4.57
N LEU A 24 13.52 10.13 -4.15
CA LEU A 24 12.56 10.36 -3.08
C LEU A 24 11.27 10.98 -3.61
N GLY A 25 10.14 10.38 -3.25
CA GLY A 25 8.79 10.85 -3.59
C GLY A 25 8.10 11.45 -2.38
N LEU A 26 7.25 12.44 -2.61
CA LEU A 26 6.55 13.16 -1.54
C LEU A 26 5.04 13.19 -1.84
N VAL A 27 4.26 12.59 -0.94
CA VAL A 27 2.78 12.65 -0.97
C VAL A 27 2.31 13.66 0.07
N MET A 28 1.72 14.77 -0.38
CA MET A 28 1.18 15.82 0.48
C MET A 28 -0.29 16.10 0.20
N SER A 29 -1.03 16.45 1.24
CA SER A 29 -2.42 16.93 1.19
C SER A 29 -2.88 17.29 2.61
N ARG A 30 -4.11 17.82 2.76
CA ARG A 30 -4.71 18.23 4.04
C ARG A 30 -4.95 17.04 4.99
N HIS A 31 -5.27 17.31 6.26
CA HIS A 31 -5.70 16.24 7.16
C HIS A 31 -6.94 15.52 6.60
N GLY A 32 -7.01 14.19 6.79
CA GLY A 32 -8.17 13.38 6.38
C GLY A 32 -8.30 13.05 4.88
N THR A 33 -7.37 13.50 4.02
CA THR A 33 -7.48 13.33 2.55
C THR A 33 -6.88 12.02 2.02
N GLY A 34 -6.48 11.09 2.88
CA GLY A 34 -6.03 9.76 2.45
C GLY A 34 -4.54 9.62 2.11
N LYS A 35 -3.64 10.52 2.57
CA LYS A 35 -2.17 10.34 2.39
C LYS A 35 -1.69 8.97 2.87
N LEU A 36 -2.16 8.58 4.06
CA LEU A 36 -1.80 7.31 4.67
C LEU A 36 -2.34 6.13 3.85
N ALA A 37 -3.55 6.26 3.29
CA ALA A 37 -4.14 5.26 2.39
C ALA A 37 -3.28 5.05 1.15
N VAL A 38 -2.84 6.15 0.52
CA VAL A 38 -1.97 6.12 -0.66
C VAL A 38 -0.65 5.43 -0.34
N LEU A 39 0.06 5.87 0.70
CA LEU A 39 1.37 5.28 1.06
C LEU A 39 1.26 3.81 1.48
N THR A 40 0.19 3.44 2.20
CA THR A 40 -0.07 2.05 2.59
C THR A 40 -0.37 1.17 1.38
N SER A 41 -1.18 1.68 0.44
CA SER A 41 -1.46 0.96 -0.81
C SER A 41 -0.17 0.70 -1.60
N ILE A 42 0.72 1.70 -1.71
CA ILE A 42 2.02 1.55 -2.38
C ILE A 42 2.86 0.45 -1.72
N ALA A 43 2.92 0.44 -0.39
CA ALA A 43 3.66 -0.57 0.36
C ALA A 43 3.10 -1.98 0.13
N ILE A 44 1.77 -2.14 0.18
CA ILE A 44 1.09 -3.41 -0.11
C ILE A 44 1.40 -3.89 -1.52
N ASP A 45 1.31 -3.00 -2.49
CA ASP A 45 1.51 -3.35 -3.90
C ASP A 45 2.94 -3.81 -4.20
N HIS A 46 3.93 -3.11 -3.63
CA HIS A 46 5.32 -3.53 -3.68
C HIS A 46 5.53 -4.88 -2.98
N ALA A 47 4.91 -5.10 -1.81
CA ALA A 47 5.02 -6.36 -1.08
C ALA A 47 4.39 -7.54 -1.87
N MET A 48 3.24 -7.31 -2.52
CA MET A 48 2.59 -8.28 -3.40
C MET A 48 3.45 -8.62 -4.64
N ASP A 49 4.28 -7.69 -5.09
CA ASP A 49 5.29 -7.92 -6.13
C ASP A 49 6.57 -8.61 -5.60
N SER A 50 6.56 -9.10 -4.36
CA SER A 50 7.72 -9.69 -3.68
C SER A 50 8.93 -8.75 -3.61
N ARG A 51 8.71 -7.42 -3.60
CA ARG A 51 9.77 -6.42 -3.42
C ARG A 51 10.02 -6.21 -1.93
N ASN A 52 11.30 -6.12 -1.55
CA ASN A 52 11.70 -5.73 -0.20
C ASN A 52 11.16 -4.33 0.12
N THR A 53 10.25 -4.25 1.08
CA THR A 53 9.51 -3.03 1.41
C THR A 53 9.53 -2.80 2.91
N LEU A 54 9.83 -1.56 3.33
CA LEU A 54 9.79 -1.13 4.72
C LEU A 54 8.82 0.03 4.87
N HIS A 55 7.74 -0.17 5.63
CA HIS A 55 6.81 0.89 5.99
C HIS A 55 7.14 1.40 7.40
N VAL A 56 7.55 2.67 7.50
CA VAL A 56 7.85 3.31 8.79
C VAL A 56 6.73 4.30 9.14
N ALA A 57 6.05 4.08 10.25
CA ALA A 57 5.07 5.01 10.80
C ALA A 57 5.62 5.69 12.05
N VAL A 58 5.57 7.02 12.08
CA VAL A 58 6.05 7.82 13.22
C VAL A 58 4.87 8.15 14.14
N GLY A 59 5.03 7.91 15.44
CA GLY A 59 3.99 8.22 16.44
C GLY A 59 2.77 7.29 16.40
N LYS A 60 2.91 6.10 15.84
CA LYS A 60 1.88 5.05 15.79
C LYS A 60 2.41 3.77 16.43
N SER A 61 1.55 3.02 17.11
CA SER A 61 1.92 1.69 17.60
C SER A 61 1.95 0.69 16.45
N LEU A 62 2.65 -0.44 16.63
CA LEU A 62 2.63 -1.53 15.65
C LEU A 62 1.20 -2.06 15.42
N GLY A 63 0.38 -2.10 16.48
CA GLY A 63 -1.03 -2.50 16.38
C GLY A 63 -1.84 -1.59 15.47
N ASP A 64 -1.68 -0.27 15.61
CA ASP A 64 -2.38 0.71 14.75
C ASP A 64 -1.97 0.55 13.28
N VAL A 65 -0.67 0.36 13.03
CA VAL A 65 -0.14 0.18 11.67
C VAL A 65 -0.65 -1.10 11.05
N ARG A 66 -0.63 -2.21 11.80
CA ARG A 66 -1.12 -3.51 11.34
C ARG A 66 -2.62 -3.47 11.04
N ALA A 67 -3.42 -2.92 11.95
CA ALA A 67 -4.86 -2.80 11.75
C ALA A 67 -5.21 -2.03 10.46
N TYR A 68 -4.54 -0.89 10.23
CA TYR A 68 -4.74 -0.12 9.01
C TYR A 68 -4.31 -0.86 7.74
N HIS A 69 -3.18 -1.57 7.81
CA HIS A 69 -2.70 -2.37 6.69
C HIS A 69 -3.67 -3.52 6.35
N ASP A 70 -4.19 -4.20 7.36
CA ASP A 70 -5.17 -5.28 7.20
C ASP A 70 -6.48 -4.77 6.59
N GLU A 71 -6.95 -3.58 6.99
CA GLU A 71 -8.12 -2.92 6.41
C GLU A 71 -7.93 -2.59 4.92
N VAL A 72 -6.81 -1.94 4.56
CA VAL A 72 -6.50 -1.57 3.18
C VAL A 72 -6.31 -2.81 2.31
N TYR A 73 -5.60 -3.83 2.82
CA TYR A 73 -5.40 -5.08 2.11
C TYR A 73 -6.71 -5.81 1.86
N ALA A 74 -7.60 -5.88 2.85
CA ALA A 74 -8.92 -6.48 2.70
C ALA A 74 -9.75 -5.75 1.62
N GLU A 75 -9.67 -4.42 1.55
CA GLU A 75 -10.35 -3.65 0.50
C GLU A 75 -9.79 -3.91 -0.91
N ILE A 76 -8.47 -4.03 -1.03
CA ILE A 76 -7.82 -4.41 -2.30
C ILE A 76 -8.29 -5.80 -2.74
N LEU A 77 -8.31 -6.78 -1.83
CA LEU A 77 -8.80 -8.13 -2.14
C LEU A 77 -10.27 -8.12 -2.56
N ARG A 78 -11.13 -7.38 -1.85
CA ARG A 78 -12.55 -7.19 -2.23
C ARG A 78 -12.68 -6.63 -3.65
N THR A 79 -11.91 -5.58 -3.97
CA THR A 79 -11.92 -4.95 -5.31
C THR A 79 -11.46 -5.90 -6.41
N LEU A 80 -10.55 -6.82 -6.09
CA LEU A 80 -10.06 -7.85 -7.00
C LEU A 80 -10.96 -9.10 -7.06
N GLY A 81 -12.03 -9.18 -6.26
CA GLY A 81 -12.89 -10.36 -6.17
C GLY A 81 -12.21 -11.57 -5.52
N LEU A 82 -11.19 -11.34 -4.69
CA LEU A 82 -10.43 -12.38 -3.99
C LEU A 82 -10.90 -12.53 -2.54
N PRO A 83 -10.88 -13.75 -1.97
CA PRO A 83 -11.22 -13.95 -0.56
C PRO A 83 -10.18 -13.30 0.36
N ALA A 84 -10.64 -12.66 1.43
CA ALA A 84 -9.76 -12.11 2.45
C ALA A 84 -9.03 -13.25 3.18
N VAL A 85 -7.70 -13.30 3.06
CA VAL A 85 -6.86 -14.22 3.82
C VAL A 85 -6.24 -13.44 4.97
N PHE A 86 -6.73 -13.69 6.18
CA PHE A 86 -6.13 -13.12 7.38
C PHE A 86 -4.87 -13.91 7.74
N PHE A 87 -3.71 -13.28 7.65
CA PHE A 87 -2.48 -13.84 8.18
C PHE A 87 -2.50 -13.76 9.71
N ASN A 88 -2.89 -14.86 10.35
CA ASN A 88 -2.64 -15.08 11.77
C ASN A 88 -1.16 -15.36 11.96
N VAL A 89 -0.36 -14.31 12.12
CA VAL A 89 0.95 -14.41 12.77
C VAL A 89 0.66 -14.38 14.26
N GLU A 90 0.57 -15.56 14.88
CA GLU A 90 0.77 -15.68 16.31
C GLU A 90 2.23 -15.34 16.60
N ALA A 91 2.42 -14.41 17.54
CA ALA A 91 3.72 -13.93 18.00
C ALA A 91 4.29 -14.88 19.07
#